data_AF-A0A3P9B3Q1-F1
#
_entry.id   AF-A0A3P9B3Q1-F1
#
_cell.length_a   1.000
_cell.length_b   1.000
_cell.length_c   1.000
_cell.angle_alpha   90.00
_cell.angle_beta   90.00
_cell.angle_gamma   90.00
#
_symmetry.space_group_name_H-M   'P 1'
#
loop_
_entity.id
_entity.type
_entity.pdbx_description
1 polymer ?
#
loop_
_entity_poly.entity_id
_entity_poly.type
_entity_poly.pdbx_seq_one_letter_code
_entity_poly.pdbx_strand_id
1 'polypeptide(L)'
;MATDDVAQLADSLAKTGVEDGELSYKGQGRKLDDAQSVEEMVKEIQDFEGLQALRLEGNTVGVEAAQAIAKALETKSALMRCYWSDMFTGRLRSEIPPSLNSLGDALMLAGARLTVLDLSDNAFGPDGVKGIENLLKSSTCYTLQELRLNNCGMGIGGGKILAASLIYNHKKSSAARSPLSLKVFVAGRNRLENDGATALAQAFKLMGSMEEVHMPQNGINHAGVTALAEAMQHNPGLRILNLNDNTFTEKGAMAMAQALKHLRSIQVINFGDCLVRPEGAKAIAVSVSEGLPILKELNLSYGEITEDAALVVAQAVKDKDQLEKLDLNGNCIGEDGCRALKVAMEAMNMSELLGSLSDDEGEPEDDDDEEDEDDDEEEDDDEDDVDEEEVEEEEEEEEEEESTGNKFSTPQSTPRPPEVSSFLSFPSPDKLLKLGPTRALLIEQQVDVSDATKTAEAFLKIASVYKEDNTEVKNAVLDSIDGLLRKAFTSSSFQGYSFVSSLLVLLGLIKSEDKVKPVIVVPGHLQALEHVVRQDYFPKESVAVLEAFMSR
;
A
#
# COMPACT_ATOMS: atom_id res chain seq x y z
N MET A 1 -50.64 12.54 -25.58
CA MET A 1 -50.20 11.32 -26.29
C MET A 1 -48.91 11.59 -27.06
N ALA A 2 -48.87 12.46 -28.08
CA ALA A 2 -47.62 12.69 -28.83
C ALA A 2 -46.49 13.46 -28.08
N THR A 3 -46.77 14.11 -26.94
CA THR A 3 -45.79 14.87 -26.15
C THR A 3 -45.15 14.06 -25.01
N ASP A 4 -45.82 13.03 -24.51
CA ASP A 4 -45.25 12.14 -23.47
C ASP A 4 -44.22 11.17 -24.08
N ASP A 5 -44.45 10.72 -25.32
CA ASP A 5 -43.53 9.86 -26.05
C ASP A 5 -42.20 10.57 -26.36
N VAL A 6 -42.23 11.88 -26.61
CA VAL A 6 -41.02 12.69 -26.90
C VAL A 6 -40.20 12.94 -25.64
N ALA A 7 -40.86 13.11 -24.47
CA ALA A 7 -40.17 13.25 -23.19
C ALA A 7 -39.56 11.92 -22.73
N GLN A 8 -40.27 10.80 -22.91
CA GLN A 8 -39.71 9.47 -22.65
C GLN A 8 -38.57 9.10 -23.61
N LEU A 9 -38.68 9.48 -24.89
CA LEU A 9 -37.59 9.33 -25.86
C LEU A 9 -36.41 10.22 -25.51
N ALA A 10 -36.62 11.47 -25.06
CA ALA A 10 -35.56 12.37 -24.64
C ALA A 10 -34.85 11.91 -23.36
N ASP A 11 -35.57 11.34 -22.39
CA ASP A 11 -34.96 10.71 -21.20
C ASP A 11 -34.26 9.39 -21.55
N SER A 12 -34.77 8.63 -22.53
CA SER A 12 -34.09 7.42 -23.04
C SER A 12 -32.85 7.78 -23.88
N LEU A 13 -32.87 8.91 -24.58
CA LEU A 13 -31.76 9.48 -25.36
C LEU A 13 -30.71 10.15 -24.45
N ALA A 14 -31.12 10.75 -23.33
CA ALA A 14 -30.22 11.27 -22.30
C ALA A 14 -29.54 10.15 -21.50
N LYS A 15 -30.21 9.00 -21.34
CA LYS A 15 -29.61 7.75 -20.82
C LYS A 15 -28.68 7.06 -21.82
N THR A 16 -28.68 7.47 -23.09
CA THR A 16 -27.87 6.89 -24.16
C THR A 16 -26.93 7.92 -24.78
N GLY A 17 -26.14 8.59 -23.94
CA GLY A 17 -24.82 9.08 -24.36
C GLY A 17 -23.84 7.91 -24.53
N VAL A 18 -24.17 6.97 -25.42
CA VAL A 18 -23.41 5.72 -25.60
C VAL A 18 -22.20 6.04 -26.46
N GLU A 19 -21.02 6.09 -25.86
CA GLU A 19 -19.85 5.55 -26.54
C GLU A 19 -20.19 4.10 -26.93
N ASP A 20 -20.07 3.74 -28.21
CA ASP A 20 -20.45 2.43 -28.76
C ASP A 20 -20.17 1.28 -27.76
N GLY A 21 -21.22 0.58 -27.30
CA GLY A 21 -21.09 -0.57 -26.41
C GLY A 21 -21.16 -0.31 -24.90
N GLU A 22 -21.49 0.90 -24.44
CA GLU A 22 -21.65 1.21 -23.00
C GLU A 22 -23.11 1.07 -22.51
N LEU A 23 -23.30 0.40 -21.36
CA LEU A 23 -24.54 0.40 -20.58
C LEU A 23 -24.29 1.11 -19.23
N SER A 24 -25.08 2.14 -18.93
CA SER A 24 -24.81 3.04 -17.81
C SER A 24 -26.00 3.21 -16.87
N TYR A 25 -25.74 3.00 -15.58
CA TYR A 25 -26.66 3.27 -14.47
C TYR A 25 -26.13 4.36 -13.53
N LYS A 26 -25.19 5.18 -14.02
CA LYS A 26 -24.48 6.18 -13.22
C LYS A 26 -25.45 7.16 -12.52
N GLY A 27 -25.24 7.36 -11.23
CA GLY A 27 -25.86 8.42 -10.42
C GLY A 27 -27.38 8.25 -10.21
N GLN A 28 -27.91 7.04 -10.37
CA GLN A 28 -29.34 6.78 -10.25
C GLN A 28 -29.80 6.57 -8.79
N GLY A 29 -28.87 6.39 -7.84
CA GLY A 29 -29.19 6.24 -6.42
C GLY A 29 -30.02 4.99 -6.12
N ARG A 30 -29.91 3.94 -6.94
CA ARG A 30 -30.71 2.72 -6.77
C ARG A 30 -30.18 1.90 -5.60
N LYS A 31 -31.09 1.42 -4.75
CA LYS A 31 -30.80 0.41 -3.73
C LYS A 31 -31.08 -0.98 -4.31
N LEU A 32 -30.03 -1.67 -4.69
CA LEU A 32 -30.06 -2.96 -5.37
C LEU A 32 -29.73 -4.05 -4.34
N ASP A 33 -30.74 -4.48 -3.58
CA ASP A 33 -30.58 -5.41 -2.45
C ASP A 33 -30.51 -6.88 -2.88
N ASP A 34 -31.38 -7.29 -3.81
CA ASP A 34 -31.61 -8.69 -4.17
C ASP A 34 -31.76 -8.88 -5.69
N ALA A 35 -31.94 -10.14 -6.12
CA ALA A 35 -32.13 -10.48 -7.53
C ALA A 35 -33.36 -9.82 -8.17
N GLN A 36 -34.42 -9.54 -7.40
CA GLN A 36 -35.62 -8.89 -7.91
C GLN A 36 -35.35 -7.40 -8.19
N SER A 37 -34.60 -6.74 -7.32
CA SER A 37 -34.24 -5.32 -7.46
C SER A 37 -33.41 -5.01 -8.70
N VAL A 38 -32.72 -6.01 -9.27
CA VAL A 38 -31.91 -5.90 -10.49
C VAL A 38 -32.51 -6.62 -11.70
N GLU A 39 -33.75 -7.12 -11.64
CA GLU A 39 -34.34 -7.93 -12.73
C GLU A 39 -34.30 -7.21 -14.08
N GLU A 40 -34.71 -5.94 -14.12
CA GLU A 40 -34.66 -5.11 -15.33
C GLU A 40 -33.23 -4.88 -15.81
N MET A 41 -32.31 -4.58 -14.89
CA MET A 41 -30.89 -4.37 -15.20
C MET A 41 -30.23 -5.64 -15.77
N VAL A 42 -30.52 -6.79 -15.18
CA VAL A 42 -30.03 -8.10 -15.63
C VAL A 42 -30.53 -8.39 -17.04
N LYS A 43 -31.81 -8.10 -17.32
CA LYS A 43 -32.38 -8.28 -18.65
C LYS A 43 -31.72 -7.34 -19.67
N GLU A 44 -31.54 -6.07 -19.33
CA GLU A 44 -30.84 -5.11 -20.17
C GLU A 44 -29.41 -5.56 -20.47
N ILE A 45 -28.67 -6.04 -19.45
CA ILE A 45 -27.32 -6.60 -19.65
C ILE A 45 -27.38 -7.79 -20.62
N GLN A 46 -28.29 -8.75 -20.40
CA GLN A 46 -28.42 -9.94 -21.25
C GLN A 46 -28.75 -9.60 -22.70
N ASP A 47 -29.69 -8.69 -22.93
CA ASP A 47 -30.14 -8.26 -24.25
C ASP A 47 -29.11 -7.35 -24.96
N PHE A 48 -28.16 -6.76 -24.23
CA PHE A 48 -27.13 -5.89 -24.81
C PHE A 48 -26.06 -6.69 -25.58
N GLU A 49 -26.16 -6.71 -26.91
CA GLU A 49 -25.14 -7.28 -27.78
C GLU A 49 -23.88 -6.40 -27.83
N GLY A 50 -22.71 -7.02 -27.66
CA GLY A 50 -21.44 -6.29 -27.74
C GLY A 50 -21.20 -5.32 -26.58
N LEU A 51 -21.72 -5.61 -25.38
CA LEU A 51 -21.46 -4.82 -24.18
C LEU A 51 -19.95 -4.72 -23.90
N GLN A 52 -19.40 -3.51 -23.99
CA GLN A 52 -17.98 -3.18 -23.77
C GLN A 52 -17.74 -2.49 -22.43
N ALA A 53 -18.73 -1.73 -21.94
CA ALA A 53 -18.59 -0.98 -20.69
C ALA A 53 -19.86 -1.07 -19.84
N LEU A 54 -19.69 -1.26 -18.53
CA LEU A 54 -20.79 -1.25 -17.55
C LEU A 54 -20.49 -0.22 -16.46
N ARG A 55 -21.39 0.76 -16.30
CA ARG A 55 -21.33 1.74 -15.21
C ARG A 55 -22.38 1.47 -14.15
N LEU A 56 -21.93 1.26 -12.92
CA LEU A 56 -22.78 1.09 -11.74
C LEU A 56 -22.60 2.22 -10.71
N GLU A 57 -21.80 3.24 -11.05
CA GLU A 57 -21.45 4.36 -10.16
C GLU A 57 -22.66 5.02 -9.49
N GLY A 58 -22.58 5.27 -8.18
CA GLY A 58 -23.60 5.99 -7.42
C GLY A 58 -24.88 5.18 -7.19
N ASN A 59 -24.74 3.86 -7.03
CA ASN A 59 -25.81 2.95 -6.64
C ASN A 59 -25.35 2.10 -5.43
N THR A 60 -26.24 1.29 -4.86
CA THR A 60 -25.91 0.45 -3.70
C THR A 60 -26.20 -1.01 -4.01
N VAL A 61 -25.18 -1.77 -4.38
CA VAL A 61 -25.29 -3.19 -4.77
C VAL A 61 -25.02 -4.10 -3.59
N GLY A 62 -26.00 -4.94 -3.25
CA GLY A 62 -25.88 -5.99 -2.23
C GLY A 62 -25.37 -7.29 -2.83
N VAL A 63 -25.04 -8.25 -1.97
CA VAL A 63 -24.44 -9.53 -2.40
C VAL A 63 -25.32 -10.28 -3.41
N GLU A 64 -26.62 -10.44 -3.12
CA GLU A 64 -27.54 -11.15 -4.01
C GLU A 64 -27.76 -10.41 -5.35
N ALA A 65 -27.84 -9.08 -5.31
CA ALA A 65 -27.89 -8.25 -6.51
C ALA A 65 -26.60 -8.39 -7.35
N ALA A 66 -25.42 -8.38 -6.72
CA ALA A 66 -24.14 -8.58 -7.38
C ALA A 66 -24.07 -9.97 -8.05
N GLN A 67 -24.55 -11.03 -7.38
CA GLN A 67 -24.63 -12.38 -7.94
C GLN A 67 -25.56 -12.46 -9.15
N ALA A 68 -26.73 -11.80 -9.10
CA ALA A 68 -27.66 -11.76 -10.23
C ALA A 68 -27.07 -10.98 -11.43
N ILE A 69 -26.41 -9.84 -11.18
CA ILE A 69 -25.68 -9.08 -12.20
C ILE A 69 -24.53 -9.93 -12.77
N ALA A 70 -23.73 -10.57 -11.91
CA ALA A 70 -22.63 -11.46 -12.30
C ALA A 70 -23.12 -12.56 -13.25
N LYS A 71 -24.27 -13.19 -12.96
CA LYS A 71 -24.84 -14.22 -13.82
C LYS A 71 -25.13 -13.72 -15.25
N ALA A 72 -25.55 -12.48 -15.40
CA ALA A 72 -25.75 -11.86 -16.70
C ALA A 72 -24.43 -11.61 -17.44
N LEU A 73 -23.37 -11.28 -16.70
CA LEU A 73 -22.05 -10.94 -17.23
C LEU A 73 -21.25 -12.15 -17.73
N GLU A 74 -21.55 -13.37 -17.29
CA GLU A 74 -20.86 -14.61 -17.72
C GLU A 74 -20.84 -14.81 -19.25
N THR A 75 -21.74 -14.15 -19.98
CA THR A 75 -21.84 -14.24 -21.45
C THR A 75 -21.23 -13.04 -22.19
N LYS A 76 -20.67 -12.06 -21.47
CA LYS A 76 -20.25 -10.75 -22.00
C LYS A 76 -18.75 -10.66 -22.20
N SER A 77 -18.22 -11.49 -23.10
CA SER A 77 -16.79 -11.55 -23.42
C SER A 77 -16.21 -10.26 -24.02
N ALA A 78 -17.05 -9.39 -24.58
CA ALA A 78 -16.65 -8.08 -25.10
C ALA A 78 -16.43 -7.02 -24.00
N LEU A 79 -16.82 -7.31 -22.75
CA LEU A 79 -16.69 -6.36 -21.66
C LEU A 79 -15.22 -6.09 -21.35
N MET A 80 -14.87 -4.81 -21.33
CA MET A 80 -13.51 -4.34 -21.17
C MET A 80 -13.38 -3.16 -20.19
N ARG A 81 -14.47 -2.49 -19.83
CA ARG A 81 -14.47 -1.33 -18.93
C ARG A 81 -15.53 -1.49 -17.83
N CYS A 82 -15.07 -1.56 -16.59
CA CYS A 82 -15.92 -1.66 -15.43
C CYS A 82 -15.80 -0.39 -14.60
N TYR A 83 -16.88 0.39 -14.53
CA TYR A 83 -16.96 1.60 -13.72
C TYR A 83 -17.85 1.33 -12.51
N TRP A 84 -17.21 0.85 -11.45
CA TRP A 84 -17.80 0.28 -10.24
C TRP A 84 -17.44 1.12 -9.01
N SER A 85 -17.17 2.41 -9.21
CA SER A 85 -16.92 3.34 -8.11
C SER A 85 -18.21 3.62 -7.33
N ASP A 86 -18.13 3.92 -6.03
CA ASP A 86 -19.29 4.29 -5.19
C ASP A 86 -20.51 3.36 -5.40
N MET A 87 -20.28 2.05 -5.37
CA MET A 87 -21.33 1.05 -5.58
C MET A 87 -21.75 0.30 -4.31
N PHE A 88 -21.06 0.52 -3.19
CA PHE A 88 -21.29 -0.13 -1.91
C PHE A 88 -21.68 0.84 -0.78
N THR A 89 -22.04 2.08 -1.09
CA THR A 89 -22.45 3.05 -0.07
C THR A 89 -23.65 2.55 0.72
N GLY A 90 -23.48 2.43 2.04
CA GLY A 90 -24.47 1.91 2.97
C GLY A 90 -24.49 0.38 3.15
N ARG A 91 -23.59 -0.36 2.48
CA ARG A 91 -23.37 -1.81 2.71
C ARG A 91 -22.38 -2.06 3.82
N LEU A 92 -22.45 -3.26 4.41
CA LEU A 92 -21.45 -3.73 5.36
C LEU A 92 -20.14 -4.03 4.62
N ARG A 93 -19.00 -3.82 5.28
CA ARG A 93 -17.68 -4.12 4.71
C ARG A 93 -17.54 -5.60 4.32
N SER A 94 -18.13 -6.50 5.09
CA SER A 94 -18.15 -7.94 4.84
C SER A 94 -18.94 -8.34 3.58
N GLU A 95 -19.82 -7.48 3.06
CA GLU A 95 -20.57 -7.72 1.82
C GLU A 95 -19.75 -7.37 0.56
N ILE A 96 -18.70 -6.56 0.70
CA ILE A 96 -17.91 -6.08 -0.44
C ILE A 96 -17.11 -7.22 -1.10
N PRO A 97 -16.28 -7.99 -0.38
CA PRO A 97 -15.55 -9.11 -0.99
C PRO A 97 -16.42 -10.13 -1.74
N PRO A 98 -17.51 -10.69 -1.18
CA PRO A 98 -18.32 -11.68 -1.90
C PRO A 98 -19.01 -11.08 -3.13
N SER A 99 -19.39 -9.80 -3.09
CA SER A 99 -19.94 -9.10 -4.25
C SER A 99 -18.92 -8.95 -5.37
N LEU A 100 -17.70 -8.50 -5.04
CA LEU A 100 -16.61 -8.32 -6.01
C LEU A 100 -16.08 -9.66 -6.54
N ASN A 101 -15.99 -10.69 -5.70
CA ASN A 101 -15.66 -12.05 -6.13
C ASN A 101 -16.67 -12.55 -7.16
N SER A 102 -17.98 -12.43 -6.88
CA SER A 102 -19.03 -12.87 -7.81
C SER A 102 -18.91 -12.17 -9.17
N LEU A 103 -18.72 -10.85 -9.16
CA LEU A 103 -18.52 -10.06 -10.38
C LEU A 103 -17.23 -10.47 -11.11
N GLY A 104 -16.11 -10.59 -10.39
CA GLY A 104 -14.82 -11.00 -10.93
C GLY A 104 -14.84 -12.39 -11.56
N ASP A 105 -15.46 -13.36 -10.89
CA ASP A 105 -15.63 -14.73 -11.38
C ASP A 105 -16.43 -14.77 -12.68
N ALA A 106 -17.50 -13.99 -12.78
CA ALA A 106 -18.27 -13.87 -14.02
C ALA A 106 -17.43 -13.28 -15.16
N LEU A 107 -16.57 -12.30 -14.90
CA LEU A 107 -15.68 -11.74 -15.93
C LEU A 107 -14.62 -12.75 -16.38
N MET A 108 -14.06 -13.52 -15.45
CA MET A 108 -13.13 -14.61 -15.76
C MET A 108 -13.82 -15.70 -16.60
N LEU A 109 -15.04 -16.09 -16.24
CA LEU A 109 -15.83 -17.07 -16.99
C LEU A 109 -16.20 -16.57 -18.40
N ALA A 110 -16.54 -15.29 -18.53
CA ALA A 110 -16.85 -14.68 -19.82
C ALA A 110 -15.64 -14.59 -20.75
N GLY A 111 -14.42 -14.75 -20.23
CA GLY A 111 -13.19 -14.49 -20.97
C GLY A 111 -13.04 -13.01 -21.34
N ALA A 112 -13.59 -12.12 -20.49
CA ALA A 112 -13.47 -10.68 -20.64
C ALA A 112 -11.99 -10.24 -20.64
N ARG A 113 -11.70 -9.10 -21.25
CA ARG A 113 -10.34 -8.56 -21.34
C ARG A 113 -10.36 -7.11 -20.90
N LEU A 114 -10.22 -6.91 -19.60
CA LEU A 114 -10.34 -5.59 -19.01
C LEU A 114 -9.20 -4.68 -19.47
N THR A 115 -9.58 -3.43 -19.71
CA THR A 115 -8.70 -2.29 -19.99
C THR A 115 -8.86 -1.23 -18.92
N VAL A 116 -10.05 -1.11 -18.31
CA VAL A 116 -10.34 -0.19 -17.20
C VAL A 116 -11.08 -0.94 -16.10
N LEU A 117 -10.59 -0.79 -14.87
CA LEU A 117 -11.30 -1.18 -13.65
C LEU A 117 -11.28 0.00 -12.69
N ASP A 118 -12.45 0.59 -12.44
CA ASP A 118 -12.64 1.65 -11.47
C ASP A 118 -13.47 1.14 -10.29
N LEU A 119 -12.87 1.17 -9.12
CA LEU A 119 -13.41 0.71 -7.85
C LEU A 119 -13.32 1.81 -6.79
N SER A 120 -13.09 3.05 -7.20
CA SER A 120 -12.93 4.20 -6.30
C SER A 120 -14.17 4.41 -5.40
N ASP A 121 -13.99 5.05 -4.25
CA ASP A 121 -15.07 5.41 -3.34
C ASP A 121 -15.89 4.20 -2.81
N ASN A 122 -15.25 3.03 -2.72
CA ASN A 122 -15.80 1.86 -2.05
C ASN A 122 -14.98 1.58 -0.80
N ALA A 123 -15.63 1.52 0.38
CA ALA A 123 -14.97 1.33 1.67
C ALA A 123 -14.45 -0.11 1.88
N PHE A 124 -13.44 -0.51 1.10
CA PHE A 124 -12.82 -1.83 1.12
C PHE A 124 -12.30 -2.20 2.50
N GLY A 125 -11.60 -1.27 3.15
CA GLY A 125 -10.73 -1.65 4.25
C GLY A 125 -9.56 -2.51 3.78
N PRO A 126 -8.69 -2.94 4.72
CA PRO A 126 -7.57 -3.83 4.41
C PRO A 126 -7.98 -5.15 3.74
N ASP A 127 -9.11 -5.72 4.15
CA ASP A 127 -9.60 -7.00 3.62
C ASP A 127 -10.35 -6.88 2.29
N GLY A 128 -10.90 -5.71 1.96
CA GLY A 128 -11.68 -5.54 0.73
C GLY A 128 -10.87 -5.78 -0.54
N VAL A 129 -9.55 -5.54 -0.50
CA VAL A 129 -8.63 -5.82 -1.63
C VAL A 129 -8.56 -7.33 -1.95
N LYS A 130 -8.77 -8.21 -0.96
CA LYS A 130 -8.83 -9.67 -1.20
C LYS A 130 -9.97 -10.04 -2.15
N GLY A 131 -11.07 -9.28 -2.13
CA GLY A 131 -12.23 -9.47 -3.02
C GLY A 131 -11.95 -9.22 -4.50
N ILE A 132 -10.79 -8.65 -4.85
CA ILE A 132 -10.38 -8.41 -6.24
C ILE A 132 -9.03 -9.06 -6.59
N GLU A 133 -8.39 -9.72 -5.63
CA GLU A 133 -7.07 -10.31 -5.80
C GLU A 133 -7.06 -11.38 -6.90
N ASN A 134 -8.04 -12.28 -6.88
CA ASN A 134 -8.18 -13.33 -7.90
C ASN A 134 -8.41 -12.74 -9.30
N LEU A 135 -9.28 -11.74 -9.40
CA LEU A 135 -9.52 -11.03 -10.66
C LEU A 135 -8.24 -10.38 -11.19
N LEU A 136 -7.52 -9.65 -10.34
CA LEU A 136 -6.27 -8.97 -10.70
C LEU A 136 -5.15 -9.94 -11.10
N LYS A 137 -5.10 -11.16 -10.54
CA LYS A 137 -4.13 -12.19 -10.92
C LYS A 137 -4.50 -12.97 -12.19
N SER A 138 -5.74 -12.85 -12.66
CA SER A 138 -6.28 -13.63 -13.79
C SER A 138 -5.88 -13.07 -15.18
N SER A 139 -6.12 -13.88 -16.22
CA SER A 139 -5.94 -13.48 -17.62
C SER A 139 -6.87 -12.33 -18.04
N THR A 140 -7.99 -12.14 -17.34
CA THR A 140 -8.92 -11.02 -17.56
C THR A 140 -8.24 -9.68 -17.44
N CYS A 141 -7.25 -9.55 -16.56
CA CYS A 141 -6.50 -8.32 -16.32
C CYS A 141 -5.19 -8.20 -17.12
N TYR A 142 -4.84 -9.14 -18.00
CA TYR A 142 -3.58 -9.04 -18.79
C TYR A 142 -3.53 -7.80 -19.69
N THR A 143 -4.69 -7.25 -20.06
CA THR A 143 -4.81 -6.05 -20.91
C THR A 143 -5.15 -4.80 -20.11
N LEU A 144 -5.13 -4.86 -18.78
CA LEU A 144 -5.53 -3.75 -17.92
C LEU A 144 -4.58 -2.56 -18.13
N GLN A 145 -5.15 -1.40 -18.43
CA GLN A 145 -4.42 -0.15 -18.68
C GLN A 145 -4.72 0.91 -17.63
N GLU A 146 -5.92 0.90 -17.04
CA GLU A 146 -6.32 1.82 -15.98
C GLU A 146 -6.86 1.06 -14.78
N LEU A 147 -6.29 1.33 -13.61
CA LEU A 147 -6.77 0.85 -12.33
C LEU A 147 -6.99 2.03 -11.38
N ARG A 148 -8.23 2.18 -10.92
CA ARG A 148 -8.64 3.27 -10.03
C ARG A 148 -9.24 2.69 -8.75
N LEU A 149 -8.63 3.05 -7.63
CA LEU A 149 -8.91 2.60 -6.27
C LEU A 149 -8.80 3.80 -5.32
N ASN A 150 -9.27 4.97 -5.76
CA ASN A 150 -9.20 6.18 -4.94
C ASN A 150 -10.17 6.07 -3.75
N ASN A 151 -9.78 6.48 -2.55
CA ASN A 151 -10.67 6.54 -1.39
C ASN A 151 -11.30 5.17 -1.05
N CYS A 152 -10.48 4.11 -0.98
CA CYS A 152 -10.92 2.76 -0.65
C CYS A 152 -10.57 2.30 0.77
N GLY A 153 -9.73 3.06 1.50
CA GLY A 153 -9.30 2.71 2.85
C GLY A 153 -8.48 1.40 2.90
N MET A 154 -7.65 1.13 1.90
CA MET A 154 -6.91 -0.13 1.76
C MET A 154 -5.86 -0.37 2.86
N GLY A 155 -5.31 0.69 3.45
CA GLY A 155 -4.18 0.60 4.37
C GLY A 155 -2.90 0.05 3.73
N ILE A 156 -1.88 -0.13 4.56
CA ILE A 156 -0.59 -0.73 4.18
C ILE A 156 -0.79 -2.14 3.60
N GLY A 157 -1.58 -2.96 4.28
CA GLY A 157 -1.83 -4.37 3.91
C GLY A 157 -2.47 -4.49 2.53
N GLY A 158 -3.52 -3.72 2.26
CA GLY A 158 -4.15 -3.68 0.94
C GLY A 158 -3.20 -3.20 -0.16
N GLY A 159 -2.36 -2.19 0.14
CA GLY A 159 -1.29 -1.75 -0.78
C GLY A 159 -0.30 -2.86 -1.15
N LYS A 160 0.13 -3.66 -0.17
CA LYS A 160 1.02 -4.83 -0.38
C LYS A 160 0.36 -5.93 -1.21
N ILE A 161 -0.90 -6.28 -0.91
CA ILE A 161 -1.66 -7.29 -1.67
C ILE A 161 -1.84 -6.86 -3.12
N LEU A 162 -2.19 -5.59 -3.33
CA LEU A 162 -2.35 -4.99 -4.66
C LEU A 162 -1.04 -5.06 -5.45
N ALA A 163 0.07 -4.62 -4.86
CA ALA A 163 1.39 -4.69 -5.48
C ALA A 163 1.80 -6.13 -5.85
N ALA A 164 1.61 -7.08 -4.93
CA ALA A 164 1.92 -8.49 -5.17
C ALA A 164 1.09 -9.07 -6.33
N SER A 165 -0.20 -8.73 -6.38
CA SER A 165 -1.12 -9.14 -7.44
C SER A 165 -0.71 -8.59 -8.81
N LEU A 166 -0.35 -7.30 -8.88
CA LEU A 166 0.12 -6.67 -10.12
C LEU A 166 1.45 -7.27 -10.60
N ILE A 167 2.41 -7.51 -9.69
CA ILE A 167 3.69 -8.15 -10.01
C ILE A 167 3.46 -9.57 -10.53
N TYR A 168 2.59 -10.35 -9.86
CA TYR A 168 2.24 -11.69 -10.30
C TYR A 168 1.62 -11.67 -11.70
N ASN A 169 0.63 -10.80 -11.92
CA ASN A 169 -0.05 -10.68 -13.20
C ASN A 169 0.95 -10.29 -14.31
N HIS A 170 1.80 -9.29 -14.06
CA HIS A 170 2.84 -8.88 -15.02
C HIS A 170 3.76 -10.04 -15.40
N LYS A 171 4.20 -10.87 -14.45
CA LYS A 171 5.03 -12.06 -14.74
C LYS A 171 4.29 -13.08 -15.60
N LYS A 172 3.04 -13.42 -15.25
CA LYS A 172 2.24 -14.42 -15.98
C LYS A 172 1.85 -13.94 -17.37
N SER A 173 1.40 -12.70 -17.49
CA SER A 173 1.04 -12.05 -18.75
C SER A 173 2.25 -11.87 -19.68
N SER A 174 3.45 -11.58 -19.12
CA SER A 174 4.71 -11.58 -19.86
C SER A 174 5.05 -12.94 -20.45
N ALA A 175 4.91 -14.03 -19.67
CA ALA A 175 5.10 -15.40 -20.16
C ALA A 175 4.10 -15.74 -21.28
N ALA A 176 2.89 -15.19 -21.21
CA ALA A 176 1.86 -15.28 -22.25
C ALA A 176 2.09 -14.33 -23.45
N ARG A 177 3.22 -13.60 -23.51
CA ARG A 177 3.57 -12.61 -24.55
C ARG A 177 2.60 -11.44 -24.69
N SER A 178 1.90 -11.12 -23.61
CA SER A 178 0.99 -9.98 -23.50
C SER A 178 1.18 -9.31 -22.14
N PRO A 179 2.38 -8.78 -21.84
CA PRO A 179 2.70 -8.25 -20.52
C PRO A 179 1.70 -7.17 -20.08
N LEU A 180 1.27 -7.24 -18.82
CA LEU A 180 0.50 -6.19 -18.19
C LEU A 180 1.25 -4.87 -18.33
N SER A 181 0.57 -3.88 -18.90
CA SER A 181 1.10 -2.56 -19.21
C SER A 181 0.15 -1.51 -18.65
N LEU A 182 0.14 -1.37 -17.33
CA LEU A 182 -0.67 -0.37 -16.64
C LEU A 182 -0.15 1.03 -16.97
N LYS A 183 -1.06 1.91 -17.41
CA LYS A 183 -0.75 3.29 -17.79
C LYS A 183 -1.25 4.28 -16.77
N VAL A 184 -2.45 4.07 -16.25
CA VAL A 184 -3.08 4.97 -15.27
C VAL A 184 -3.28 4.20 -13.98
N PHE A 185 -2.74 4.74 -12.90
CA PHE A 185 -2.96 4.24 -11.55
C PHE A 185 -3.43 5.37 -10.65
N VAL A 186 -4.60 5.17 -10.03
CA VAL A 186 -5.18 6.12 -9.08
C VAL A 186 -5.45 5.39 -7.77
N ALA A 187 -4.81 5.81 -6.69
CA ALA A 187 -4.99 5.22 -5.37
C ALA A 187 -4.75 6.25 -4.26
N GLY A 188 -5.36 7.44 -4.35
CA GLY A 188 -5.31 8.42 -3.27
C GLY A 188 -6.21 8.04 -2.09
N ARG A 189 -6.01 8.67 -0.92
CA ARG A 189 -6.88 8.52 0.26
C ARG A 189 -7.03 7.06 0.74
N ASN A 190 -5.91 6.33 0.80
CA ASN A 190 -5.91 4.92 1.17
C ASN A 190 -5.06 4.57 2.39
N ARG A 191 -4.35 5.53 3.02
CA ARG A 191 -3.37 5.26 4.08
C ARG A 191 -2.38 4.17 3.67
N LEU A 192 -1.81 4.29 2.47
CA LEU A 192 -0.84 3.30 1.98
C LEU A 192 0.47 3.34 2.78
N GLU A 193 0.83 4.53 3.28
CA GLU A 193 2.05 4.83 4.01
C GLU A 193 3.32 4.32 3.26
N ASN A 194 4.46 4.31 3.93
CA ASN A 194 5.74 3.99 3.29
C ASN A 194 5.79 2.58 2.72
N ASP A 195 5.29 1.62 3.49
CA ASP A 195 5.37 0.20 3.18
C ASP A 195 4.48 -0.19 2.00
N GLY A 196 3.26 0.33 1.94
CA GLY A 196 2.35 0.13 0.81
C GLY A 196 2.87 0.83 -0.45
N ALA A 197 3.36 2.08 -0.32
CA ALA A 197 3.96 2.81 -1.42
C ALA A 197 5.21 2.12 -1.98
N THR A 198 6.08 1.60 -1.11
CA THR A 198 7.30 0.87 -1.50
C THR A 198 6.97 -0.40 -2.26
N ALA A 199 5.95 -1.16 -1.81
CA ALA A 199 5.49 -2.34 -2.53
C ALA A 199 4.98 -1.98 -3.94
N LEU A 200 4.15 -0.93 -4.05
CA LEU A 200 3.65 -0.44 -5.34
C LEU A 200 4.78 0.08 -6.25
N ALA A 201 5.78 0.76 -5.69
CA ALA A 201 6.97 1.21 -6.40
C ALA A 201 7.69 0.05 -7.09
N GLN A 202 7.82 -1.12 -6.44
CA GLN A 202 8.39 -2.31 -7.06
C GLN A 202 7.58 -2.77 -8.28
N ALA A 203 6.25 -2.72 -8.21
CA ALA A 203 5.37 -3.05 -9.32
C ALA A 203 5.54 -2.06 -10.49
N PHE A 204 5.55 -0.75 -10.22
CA PHE A 204 5.72 0.29 -11.25
C PHE A 204 7.10 0.22 -11.92
N LYS A 205 8.15 -0.06 -11.15
CA LYS A 205 9.51 -0.25 -11.67
C LYS A 205 9.60 -1.45 -12.61
N LEU A 206 8.92 -2.54 -12.26
CA LEU A 206 8.90 -3.76 -13.07
C LEU A 206 8.15 -3.56 -14.39
N MET A 207 7.02 -2.85 -14.35
CA MET A 207 6.16 -2.64 -15.54
C MET A 207 6.72 -1.59 -16.50
N GLY A 208 7.30 -0.49 -16.01
CA GLY A 208 7.92 0.55 -16.84
C GLY A 208 7.00 1.22 -17.87
N SER A 209 5.67 1.18 -17.66
CA SER A 209 4.64 1.62 -18.61
C SER A 209 3.72 2.72 -18.08
N MET A 210 3.98 3.25 -16.88
CA MET A 210 3.14 4.26 -16.26
C MET A 210 3.16 5.57 -17.07
N GLU A 211 1.96 6.12 -17.30
CA GLU A 211 1.71 7.42 -17.91
C GLU A 211 1.10 8.40 -16.91
N GLU A 212 0.27 7.94 -15.97
CA GLU A 212 -0.40 8.77 -14.97
C GLU A 212 -0.41 8.05 -13.61
N VAL A 213 0.12 8.70 -12.58
CA VAL A 213 0.13 8.21 -11.20
C VAL A 213 -0.48 9.26 -10.29
N HIS A 214 -1.56 8.88 -9.61
CA HIS A 214 -2.26 9.70 -8.63
C HIS A 214 -2.32 8.95 -7.30
N MET A 215 -1.52 9.36 -6.33
CA MET A 215 -1.53 8.79 -4.98
C MET A 215 -1.58 9.89 -3.89
N PRO A 216 -2.46 10.90 -3.99
CA PRO A 216 -2.53 11.94 -2.97
C PRO A 216 -3.07 11.40 -1.64
N GLN A 217 -2.77 12.06 -0.52
CA GLN A 217 -3.37 11.76 0.79
C GLN A 217 -3.18 10.29 1.22
N ASN A 218 -1.94 9.81 1.25
CA ASN A 218 -1.66 8.44 1.63
C ASN A 218 -0.77 8.29 2.87
N GLY A 219 -0.37 9.40 3.50
CA GLY A 219 0.56 9.36 4.64
C GLY A 219 1.94 8.81 4.24
N ILE A 220 2.34 9.00 2.99
CA ILE A 220 3.65 8.51 2.51
C ILE A 220 4.70 9.54 2.92
N ASN A 221 5.67 9.15 3.75
CA ASN A 221 6.77 10.03 4.13
C ASN A 221 7.97 9.90 3.16
N HIS A 222 9.08 10.57 3.46
CA HIS A 222 10.25 10.64 2.61
C HIS A 222 10.80 9.26 2.17
N ALA A 223 10.66 8.21 3.00
CA ALA A 223 11.12 6.87 2.68
C ALA A 223 10.30 6.24 1.54
N GLY A 224 8.97 6.29 1.65
CA GLY A 224 8.06 5.81 0.60
C GLY A 224 8.14 6.66 -0.68
N VAL A 225 8.28 7.98 -0.54
CA VAL A 225 8.51 8.91 -1.66
C VAL A 225 9.80 8.57 -2.40
N THR A 226 10.88 8.26 -1.69
CA THR A 226 12.16 7.86 -2.29
C THR A 226 12.00 6.57 -3.11
N ALA A 227 11.29 5.56 -2.58
CA ALA A 227 11.00 4.33 -3.32
C ALA A 227 10.19 4.62 -4.60
N LEU A 228 9.16 5.47 -4.52
CA LEU A 228 8.39 5.89 -5.68
C LEU A 228 9.27 6.63 -6.70
N ALA A 229 10.14 7.55 -6.27
CA ALA A 229 11.05 8.29 -7.13
C ALA A 229 11.98 7.36 -7.92
N GLU A 230 12.55 6.33 -7.28
CA GLU A 230 13.35 5.30 -7.95
C GLU A 230 12.56 4.52 -9.00
N ALA A 231 11.31 4.19 -8.71
CA ALA A 231 10.43 3.49 -9.63
C ALA A 231 10.06 4.37 -10.84
N MET A 232 9.75 5.65 -10.62
CA MET A 232 9.33 6.54 -11.70
C MET A 232 10.40 6.71 -12.78
N GLN A 233 11.69 6.66 -12.42
CA GLN A 233 12.80 6.70 -13.40
C GLN A 233 12.72 5.64 -14.50
N HIS A 234 12.00 4.54 -14.25
CA HIS A 234 11.81 3.44 -15.20
C HIS A 234 10.56 3.64 -16.09
N ASN A 235 9.85 4.76 -15.94
CA ASN A 235 8.60 5.09 -16.62
C ASN A 235 8.75 6.39 -17.44
N PRO A 236 9.53 6.39 -18.54
CA PRO A 236 9.81 7.60 -19.33
C PRO A 236 8.57 8.18 -20.05
N GLY A 237 7.49 7.41 -20.11
CA GLY A 237 6.19 7.84 -20.63
C GLY A 237 5.33 8.62 -19.61
N LEU A 238 5.78 8.79 -18.36
CA LEU A 238 5.01 9.46 -17.32
C LEU A 238 4.69 10.91 -17.71
N ARG A 239 3.40 11.24 -17.74
CA ARG A 239 2.81 12.55 -18.09
C ARG A 239 2.26 13.26 -16.86
N ILE A 240 1.64 12.53 -15.93
CA ILE A 240 1.04 13.10 -14.73
C ILE A 240 1.59 12.39 -13.50
N LEU A 241 2.12 13.17 -12.57
CA LEU A 241 2.54 12.68 -11.25
C LEU A 241 1.91 13.56 -10.17
N ASN A 242 0.95 13.00 -9.46
CA ASN A 242 0.26 13.65 -8.36
C ASN A 242 0.48 12.85 -7.07
N LEU A 243 1.24 13.45 -6.15
CA LEU A 243 1.52 12.93 -4.80
C LEU A 243 1.14 13.94 -3.72
N ASN A 244 0.26 14.90 -4.04
CA ASN A 244 -0.22 15.94 -3.12
C ASN A 244 -0.62 15.38 -1.76
N ASP A 245 -0.33 16.13 -0.69
CA ASP A 245 -0.71 15.75 0.69
C ASP A 245 -0.06 14.40 1.09
N ASN A 246 1.27 14.40 1.04
CA ASN A 246 2.18 13.34 1.49
C ASN A 246 3.49 13.99 1.94
N THR A 247 4.14 13.50 2.98
CA THR A 247 5.27 14.17 3.64
C THR A 247 6.61 13.91 2.93
N PHE A 248 6.98 14.71 1.94
CA PHE A 248 8.25 14.52 1.23
C PHE A 248 9.45 14.85 2.11
N THR A 249 9.36 15.91 2.90
CA THR A 249 10.50 16.62 3.49
C THR A 249 11.53 17.04 2.42
N GLU A 250 12.66 17.61 2.82
CA GLU A 250 13.76 17.87 1.89
C GLU A 250 14.26 16.56 1.23
N LYS A 251 14.38 15.49 2.01
CA LYS A 251 14.95 14.19 1.57
C LYS A 251 14.15 13.60 0.40
N GLY A 252 12.83 13.51 0.53
CA GLY A 252 11.95 12.99 -0.52
C GLY A 252 11.88 13.90 -1.75
N ALA A 253 11.88 15.22 -1.54
CA ALA A 253 11.91 16.20 -2.63
C ALA A 253 13.20 16.11 -3.46
N MET A 254 14.36 15.93 -2.82
CA MET A 254 15.62 15.68 -3.54
C MET A 254 15.59 14.39 -4.36
N ALA A 255 15.03 13.30 -3.81
CA ALA A 255 14.86 12.04 -4.54
C ALA A 255 13.97 12.22 -5.78
N MET A 256 12.84 12.91 -5.64
CA MET A 256 11.95 13.24 -6.75
C MET A 256 12.61 14.15 -7.79
N ALA A 257 13.35 15.16 -7.35
CA ALA A 257 14.12 16.02 -8.26
C ALA A 257 15.11 15.19 -9.11
N GLN A 258 15.80 14.22 -8.50
CA GLN A 258 16.69 13.32 -9.24
C GLN A 258 15.93 12.44 -10.24
N ALA A 259 14.74 11.93 -9.88
CA ALA A 259 13.91 11.15 -10.77
C ALA A 259 13.42 11.95 -11.98
N LEU A 260 12.97 13.19 -11.77
CA LEU A 260 12.43 14.09 -12.80
C LEU A 260 13.39 14.35 -13.97
N LYS A 261 14.71 14.25 -13.77
CA LYS A 261 15.73 14.38 -14.83
C LYS A 261 15.54 13.36 -15.96
N HIS A 262 14.88 12.24 -15.68
CA HIS A 262 14.61 11.14 -16.61
C HIS A 262 13.22 11.22 -17.28
N LEU A 263 12.33 12.12 -16.82
CA LEU A 263 10.90 12.09 -17.14
C LEU A 263 10.50 13.20 -18.11
N ARG A 264 11.04 13.14 -19.34
CA ARG A 264 10.87 14.19 -20.36
C ARG A 264 9.42 14.39 -20.84
N SER A 265 8.53 13.43 -20.57
CA SER A 265 7.12 13.45 -21.00
C SER A 265 6.17 14.09 -19.99
N ILE A 266 6.67 14.52 -18.82
CA ILE A 266 5.84 15.10 -17.76
C ILE A 266 5.20 16.41 -18.22
N GLN A 267 3.90 16.48 -17.99
CA GLN A 267 3.03 17.62 -18.25
C GLN A 267 2.49 18.21 -16.94
N VAL A 268 2.23 17.38 -15.93
CA VAL A 268 1.66 17.82 -14.65
C VAL A 268 2.45 17.23 -13.50
N ILE A 269 2.93 18.11 -12.62
CA ILE A 269 3.50 17.77 -11.32
C ILE A 269 2.62 18.41 -10.26
N ASN A 270 2.08 17.58 -9.37
CA ASN A 270 1.38 18.05 -8.19
C ASN A 270 2.02 17.47 -6.92
N PHE A 271 2.81 18.31 -6.26
CA PHE A 271 3.41 18.09 -4.94
C PHE A 271 2.97 19.19 -3.97
N GLY A 272 1.73 19.68 -4.12
CA GLY A 272 1.15 20.59 -3.14
C GLY A 272 1.01 19.87 -1.80
N ASP A 273 1.12 20.59 -0.70
CA ASP A 273 0.99 20.04 0.67
C ASP A 273 1.92 18.85 0.90
N CYS A 274 3.15 18.95 0.38
CA CYS A 274 4.14 17.88 0.49
C CYS A 274 5.32 18.19 1.41
N LEU A 275 5.35 19.36 2.04
CA LEU A 275 6.51 19.82 2.82
C LEU A 275 7.82 19.68 2.01
N VAL A 276 7.85 20.19 0.78
CA VAL A 276 9.02 20.03 -0.11
C VAL A 276 10.26 20.78 0.40
N ARG A 277 10.07 21.76 1.27
CA ARG A 277 11.10 22.63 1.89
C ARG A 277 11.90 23.45 0.86
N PRO A 278 12.63 24.49 1.28
CA PRO A 278 13.31 25.40 0.34
C PRO A 278 14.34 24.71 -0.57
N GLU A 279 15.19 23.84 -0.02
CA GLU A 279 16.23 23.16 -0.80
C GLU A 279 15.66 22.09 -1.74
N GLY A 280 14.62 21.37 -1.31
CA GLY A 280 13.88 20.45 -2.17
C GLY A 280 13.19 21.18 -3.34
N ALA A 281 12.57 22.32 -3.09
CA ALA A 281 11.99 23.17 -4.13
C ALA A 281 13.04 23.68 -5.13
N LYS A 282 14.21 24.13 -4.67
CA LYS A 282 15.34 24.51 -5.53
C LYS A 282 15.83 23.33 -6.38
N ALA A 283 15.94 22.14 -5.81
CA ALA A 283 16.33 20.93 -6.54
C ALA A 283 15.33 20.58 -7.64
N ILE A 284 14.03 20.65 -7.35
CA ILE A 284 12.95 20.46 -8.34
C ILE A 284 13.05 21.52 -9.43
N ALA A 285 13.29 22.79 -9.07
CA ALA A 285 13.46 23.89 -10.01
C ALA A 285 14.62 23.65 -10.99
N VAL A 286 15.77 23.12 -10.52
CA VAL A 286 16.87 22.72 -11.42
C VAL A 286 16.39 21.67 -12.42
N SER A 287 15.74 20.60 -11.97
CA SER A 287 15.22 19.55 -12.85
C SER A 287 14.15 20.04 -13.83
N VAL A 288 13.31 20.99 -13.41
CA VAL A 288 12.34 21.66 -14.30
C VAL A 288 13.10 22.47 -15.34
N SER A 289 14.05 23.31 -14.97
CA SER A 289 14.78 24.19 -15.90
C SER A 289 15.57 23.41 -16.96
N GLU A 290 16.32 22.38 -16.54
CA GLU A 290 17.15 21.52 -17.41
C GLU A 290 16.31 20.48 -18.21
N GLY A 291 15.08 20.25 -17.75
CA GLY A 291 14.21 19.16 -18.18
C GLY A 291 12.83 19.60 -18.65
N LEU A 292 11.91 18.64 -18.67
CA LEU A 292 10.45 18.84 -18.73
C LEU A 292 9.96 19.89 -19.76
N PRO A 293 10.27 19.75 -21.06
CA PRO A 293 9.99 20.78 -22.06
C PRO A 293 8.50 20.99 -22.37
N ILE A 294 7.64 20.06 -21.95
CA ILE A 294 6.19 20.08 -22.20
C ILE A 294 5.38 20.21 -20.91
N LEU A 295 6.02 20.72 -19.84
CA LEU A 295 5.36 20.96 -18.55
C LEU A 295 4.25 22.00 -18.72
N LYS A 296 3.06 21.65 -18.23
CA LYS A 296 1.85 22.48 -18.22
C LYS A 296 1.51 22.97 -16.82
N GLU A 297 1.66 22.12 -15.81
CA GLU A 297 1.35 22.49 -14.42
C GLU A 297 2.47 22.06 -13.48
N LEU A 298 2.92 23.00 -12.64
CA LEU A 298 3.77 22.76 -11.49
C LEU A 298 3.05 23.29 -10.25
N ASN A 299 2.64 22.39 -9.36
CA ASN A 299 2.08 22.74 -8.06
C ASN A 299 3.05 22.33 -6.96
N LEU A 300 3.58 23.33 -6.25
CA LEU A 300 4.41 23.23 -5.03
C LEU A 300 3.82 24.11 -3.91
N SER A 301 2.49 24.24 -3.86
CA SER A 301 1.78 24.94 -2.78
C SER A 301 1.97 24.23 -1.44
N TYR A 302 1.82 24.93 -0.31
CA TYR A 302 1.92 24.36 1.05
C TYR A 302 3.18 23.50 1.24
N GLY A 303 4.32 24.03 0.78
CA GLY A 303 5.61 23.34 0.76
C GLY A 303 6.65 23.91 1.72
N GLU A 304 6.28 24.92 2.51
CA GLU A 304 7.18 25.74 3.34
C GLU A 304 8.35 26.33 2.54
N ILE A 305 8.06 26.83 1.33
CA ILE A 305 9.04 27.41 0.42
C ILE A 305 9.26 28.88 0.79
N THR A 306 10.52 29.26 1.01
CA THR A 306 10.91 30.66 1.30
C THR A 306 10.97 31.52 0.03
N GLU A 307 11.03 32.85 0.21
CA GLU A 307 11.15 33.82 -0.90
C GLU A 307 12.20 33.42 -1.95
N ASP A 308 13.45 33.17 -1.51
CA ASP A 308 14.57 32.92 -2.42
C ASP A 308 14.36 31.62 -3.23
N ALA A 309 13.81 30.59 -2.58
CA ALA A 309 13.44 29.34 -3.26
C ALA A 309 12.28 29.54 -4.25
N ALA A 310 11.24 30.31 -3.89
CA ALA A 310 10.11 30.61 -4.75
C ALA A 310 10.54 31.38 -6.02
N LEU A 311 11.47 32.33 -5.89
CA LEU A 311 12.05 33.05 -7.03
C LEU A 311 12.85 32.13 -7.95
N VAL A 312 13.58 31.16 -7.40
CA VAL A 312 14.29 30.13 -8.18
C VAL A 312 13.30 29.25 -8.96
N VAL A 313 12.20 28.82 -8.33
CA VAL A 313 11.13 28.05 -8.98
C VAL A 313 10.50 28.86 -10.13
N ALA A 314 10.17 30.13 -9.89
CA ALA A 314 9.62 31.01 -10.92
C ALA A 314 10.58 31.17 -12.11
N GLN A 315 11.88 31.32 -11.83
CA GLN A 315 12.87 31.44 -12.89
C GLN A 315 13.02 30.14 -13.70
N ALA A 316 12.84 28.98 -13.08
CA ALA A 316 12.95 27.68 -13.73
C ALA A 316 11.86 27.40 -14.78
N VAL A 317 10.68 28.03 -14.64
CA VAL A 317 9.56 27.84 -15.57
C VAL A 317 9.59 28.80 -16.78
N LYS A 318 10.52 29.76 -16.81
CA LYS A 318 10.59 30.81 -17.85
C LYS A 318 10.54 30.28 -19.29
N ASP A 319 11.22 29.17 -19.56
CA ASP A 319 11.34 28.59 -20.92
C ASP A 319 10.35 27.43 -21.14
N LYS A 320 9.23 27.39 -20.38
CA LYS A 320 8.17 26.38 -20.52
C LYS A 320 7.00 26.94 -21.31
N ASP A 321 7.11 26.86 -22.65
CA ASP A 321 6.12 27.42 -23.59
C ASP A 321 4.70 26.85 -23.45
N GLN A 322 4.55 25.68 -22.85
CA GLN A 322 3.26 25.02 -22.61
C GLN A 322 2.75 25.21 -21.18
N LEU A 323 3.42 26.00 -20.34
CA LEU A 323 2.98 26.20 -18.98
C LEU A 323 1.63 26.92 -18.95
N GLU A 324 0.70 26.29 -18.24
CA GLU A 324 -0.66 26.77 -18.01
C GLU A 324 -0.82 27.23 -16.54
N LYS A 325 -0.06 26.65 -15.60
CA LYS A 325 -0.16 26.95 -14.18
C LYS A 325 1.14 26.74 -13.39
N LEU A 326 1.49 27.70 -12.54
CA LEU A 326 2.47 27.59 -11.46
C LEU A 326 1.78 27.91 -10.14
N ASP A 327 1.69 26.94 -9.23
CA ASP A 327 1.04 27.11 -7.93
C ASP A 327 2.07 27.10 -6.80
N LEU A 328 2.12 28.20 -6.05
CA LEU A 328 3.01 28.44 -4.92
C LEU A 328 2.24 28.99 -3.70
N ASN A 329 0.92 28.86 -3.66
CA ASN A 329 0.10 29.29 -2.53
C ASN A 329 0.52 28.58 -1.22
N GLY A 330 0.23 29.14 -0.05
CA GLY A 330 0.44 28.41 1.21
C GLY A 330 1.90 28.24 1.63
N ASN A 331 2.83 28.98 1.05
CA ASN A 331 4.26 28.88 1.35
C ASN A 331 4.69 29.97 2.34
N CYS A 332 5.99 30.04 2.65
CA CYS A 332 6.58 31.01 3.57
C CYS A 332 7.32 32.12 2.81
N ILE A 333 6.66 32.74 1.84
CA ILE A 333 7.29 33.68 0.87
C ILE A 333 7.36 35.09 1.46
N GLY A 334 6.43 35.47 2.33
CA GLY A 334 6.33 36.81 2.88
C GLY A 334 5.67 37.80 1.91
N GLU A 335 5.18 38.93 2.43
CA GLU A 335 4.48 39.95 1.60
C GLU A 335 5.41 40.55 0.54
N ASP A 336 6.66 40.86 0.92
CA ASP A 336 7.65 41.43 0.02
C ASP A 336 8.11 40.40 -1.02
N GLY A 337 8.31 39.14 -0.62
CA GLY A 337 8.62 38.05 -1.54
C GLY A 337 7.48 37.73 -2.51
N CYS A 338 6.22 37.76 -2.05
CA CYS A 338 5.04 37.64 -2.92
C CYS A 338 4.99 38.77 -3.96
N ARG A 339 5.40 39.99 -3.58
CA ARG A 339 5.50 41.13 -4.49
C ARG A 339 6.64 40.92 -5.49
N ALA A 340 7.80 40.46 -5.04
CA ALA A 340 8.95 40.15 -5.89
C ALA A 340 8.62 39.05 -6.90
N LEU A 341 7.94 37.98 -6.47
CA LEU A 341 7.49 36.88 -7.30
C LEU A 341 6.52 37.35 -8.39
N LYS A 342 5.53 38.19 -8.05
CA LYS A 342 4.62 38.79 -9.04
C LYS A 342 5.37 39.63 -10.07
N VAL A 343 6.32 40.46 -9.64
CA VAL A 343 7.17 41.27 -10.53
C VAL A 343 8.04 40.38 -11.44
N ALA A 344 8.59 39.29 -10.91
CA ALA A 344 9.37 38.34 -11.70
C ALA A 344 8.51 37.67 -12.79
N MET A 345 7.32 37.20 -12.43
CA MET A 345 6.36 36.60 -13.36
C MET A 345 5.88 37.61 -14.43
N GLU A 346 5.63 38.86 -14.04
CA GLU A 346 5.32 39.96 -14.97
C GLU A 346 6.46 40.23 -15.96
N ALA A 347 7.71 40.27 -15.49
CA ALA A 347 8.87 40.46 -16.36
C ALA A 347 9.05 39.33 -17.38
N MET A 348 8.52 38.14 -17.09
CA MET A 348 8.50 36.98 -17.99
C MET A 348 7.22 36.88 -18.85
N ASN A 349 6.24 37.79 -18.68
CA ASN A 349 4.89 37.73 -19.25
C ASN A 349 4.09 36.48 -18.85
N MET A 350 4.28 36.01 -17.62
CA MET A 350 3.67 34.78 -17.08
C MET A 350 2.72 35.05 -15.89
N SER A 351 2.32 36.31 -15.66
CA SER A 351 1.51 36.71 -14.49
C SER A 351 0.20 35.92 -14.34
N GLU A 352 -0.49 35.65 -15.46
CA GLU A 352 -1.77 34.93 -15.46
C GLU A 352 -1.62 33.42 -15.18
N LEU A 353 -0.38 32.90 -15.22
CA LEU A 353 -0.08 31.49 -14.94
C LEU A 353 0.20 31.25 -13.46
N LEU A 354 0.50 32.31 -12.69
CA LEU A 354 0.76 32.21 -11.26
C LEU A 354 -0.57 32.02 -10.51
N GLY A 355 -0.63 31.00 -9.65
CA GLY A 355 -1.75 30.73 -8.76
C GLY A 355 -1.97 31.83 -7.72
N SER A 356 -3.00 31.64 -6.88
CA SER A 356 -3.20 32.53 -5.73
C SER A 356 -1.97 32.48 -4.80
N LEU A 357 -1.70 33.59 -4.12
CA LEU A 357 -0.74 33.67 -3.01
C LEU A 357 -1.46 34.23 -1.77
N SER A 358 -2.76 33.96 -1.64
CA SER A 358 -3.61 34.54 -0.60
C SER A 358 -3.35 33.92 0.77
N ASP A 359 -2.86 32.69 0.77
CA ASP A 359 -2.71 31.87 1.97
C ASP A 359 -1.22 31.75 2.34
N ASP A 360 -0.37 32.67 1.88
CA ASP A 360 1.03 32.74 2.29
C ASP A 360 1.14 32.90 3.81
N GLU A 361 1.94 32.05 4.44
CA GLU A 361 2.09 31.94 5.89
C GLU A 361 3.11 32.96 6.44
N GLY A 362 3.73 33.78 5.58
CA GLY A 362 4.71 34.80 5.97
C GLY A 362 6.14 34.29 6.02
N GLU A 363 7.08 35.18 6.37
CA GLU A 363 8.47 34.77 6.64
C GLU A 363 8.49 33.90 7.90
N PRO A 364 9.28 32.80 7.93
CA PRO A 364 9.47 32.04 9.16
C PRO A 364 10.02 32.99 10.23
N GLU A 365 9.43 33.01 11.42
CA GLU A 365 9.99 33.78 12.54
C GLU A 365 11.40 33.23 12.83
N ASP A 366 12.40 34.11 12.97
CA ASP A 366 13.75 33.77 13.42
C ASP A 366 13.70 33.30 14.89
N ASP A 367 13.06 32.15 15.15
CA ASP A 367 13.28 31.41 16.38
C ASP A 367 14.65 30.73 16.24
N ASP A 368 15.69 31.50 16.56
CA ASP A 368 17.01 31.03 16.96
C ASP A 368 16.86 30.09 18.18
N ASP A 369 16.46 28.83 17.97
CA ASP A 369 16.69 27.67 18.84
C ASP A 369 15.87 26.47 18.30
N GLU A 370 16.30 25.86 17.20
CA GLU A 370 16.19 24.40 17.00
C GLU A 370 17.21 24.01 15.92
N GLU A 371 18.35 23.48 16.38
CA GLU A 371 19.09 22.54 15.57
C GLU A 371 18.11 21.39 15.29
N ASP A 372 17.51 21.36 14.10
CA ASP A 372 16.92 20.14 13.53
C ASP A 372 18.05 19.12 13.38
N GLU A 373 18.51 18.56 14.50
CA GLU A 373 19.04 17.20 14.51
C GLU A 373 17.87 16.34 14.02
N ASP A 374 17.96 15.89 12.76
CA ASP A 374 17.22 14.77 12.20
C ASP A 374 17.39 13.51 13.10
N ASP A 375 16.82 13.51 14.30
CA ASP A 375 16.46 12.32 15.04
C ASP A 375 14.95 12.14 14.83
N ASP A 376 14.62 11.62 13.65
CA ASP A 376 13.30 11.09 13.31
C ASP A 376 13.01 9.85 14.19
N GLU A 377 12.80 10.04 15.49
CA GLU A 377 12.09 9.08 16.33
C GLU A 377 10.60 9.41 16.28
N GLU A 378 9.92 8.94 15.23
CA GLU A 378 8.47 9.10 15.07
C GLU A 378 7.71 8.61 16.32
N GLU A 379 7.00 9.53 16.99
CA GLU A 379 5.87 9.25 17.87
C GLU A 379 4.66 9.03 16.97
N ASP A 380 4.15 7.79 16.92
CA ASP A 380 2.77 7.55 16.52
C ASP A 380 2.02 6.98 17.72
N ASP A 381 1.22 7.85 18.33
CA ASP A 381 -0.02 7.47 18.99
C ASP A 381 -0.96 6.87 17.93
N ASP A 382 -1.46 5.66 18.15
CA ASP A 382 -2.80 5.29 17.70
C ASP A 382 -3.35 4.21 18.64
N GLU A 383 -4.52 4.52 19.19
CA GLU A 383 -5.31 3.70 20.10
C GLU A 383 -5.82 2.43 19.36
N ASP A 384 -5.68 1.27 20.01
CA ASP A 384 -6.20 -0.01 19.53
C ASP A 384 -7.74 -0.03 19.53
N ASP A 385 -8.35 -0.23 18.35
CA ASP A 385 -9.64 -0.93 18.22
C ASP A 385 -9.32 -2.42 18.00
N VAL A 386 -9.57 -3.21 19.03
CA VAL A 386 -9.43 -4.67 19.04
C VAL A 386 -10.66 -5.27 18.37
N ASP A 387 -10.47 -6.05 17.29
CA ASP A 387 -11.43 -7.10 16.95
C ASP A 387 -10.68 -8.41 16.66
N GLU A 388 -10.98 -9.38 17.52
CA GLU A 388 -10.62 -10.78 17.44
C GLU A 388 -11.21 -11.40 16.17
N GLU A 389 -10.48 -12.26 15.45
CA GLU A 389 -11.04 -13.52 14.95
C GLU A 389 -9.98 -14.45 14.32
N GLU A 390 -10.39 -15.72 14.27
CA GLU A 390 -9.62 -16.96 14.33
C GLU A 390 -8.94 -17.34 13.01
N VAL A 391 -7.77 -17.98 13.10
CA VAL A 391 -7.05 -18.54 11.94
C VAL A 391 -7.46 -19.99 11.75
N GLU A 392 -8.28 -20.27 10.74
CA GLU A 392 -8.42 -21.61 10.17
C GLU A 392 -7.24 -21.88 9.20
N GLU A 393 -6.58 -23.02 9.40
CA GLU A 393 -5.42 -23.50 8.62
C GLU A 393 -5.92 -24.12 7.29
N GLU A 394 -5.53 -23.58 6.13
CA GLU A 394 -5.72 -24.23 4.82
C GLU A 394 -4.48 -25.05 4.44
N GLU A 395 -4.70 -26.33 4.14
CA GLU A 395 -3.72 -27.31 3.67
C GLU A 395 -3.44 -27.09 2.15
N GLU A 396 -2.17 -26.95 1.77
CA GLU A 396 -1.75 -26.95 0.34
C GLU A 396 -1.51 -28.39 -0.15
N GLU A 397 -2.29 -28.85 -1.14
CA GLU A 397 -2.00 -30.03 -1.95
C GLU A 397 -1.05 -29.67 -3.10
N GLU A 398 0.12 -30.34 -3.19
CA GLU A 398 1.02 -30.25 -4.37
C GLU A 398 0.63 -31.32 -5.41
N GLU A 399 0.26 -30.89 -6.63
CA GLU A 399 0.08 -31.76 -7.79
C GLU A 399 1.42 -32.11 -8.45
N GLU A 400 1.69 -33.42 -8.58
CA GLU A 400 2.80 -33.98 -9.36
C GLU A 400 2.47 -33.95 -10.88
N GLU A 401 3.32 -33.32 -11.69
CA GLU A 401 3.37 -33.60 -13.14
C GLU A 401 4.68 -34.31 -13.52
N GLU A 402 4.56 -35.59 -13.88
CA GLU A 402 5.56 -36.34 -14.62
C GLU A 402 5.67 -35.81 -16.06
N SER A 403 6.89 -35.42 -16.49
CA SER A 403 7.25 -35.60 -17.89
C SER A 403 8.74 -35.88 -18.08
N THR A 404 9.01 -36.72 -19.06
CA THR A 404 10.21 -37.53 -19.21
C THR A 404 11.30 -36.84 -20.04
N GLY A 405 12.53 -36.87 -19.50
CA GLY A 405 13.78 -37.06 -20.26
C GLY A 405 14.28 -35.95 -21.19
N ASN A 406 15.31 -35.20 -20.77
CA ASN A 406 16.66 -35.38 -21.32
C ASN A 406 17.73 -34.62 -20.52
N LYS A 407 18.86 -35.30 -20.31
CA LYS A 407 20.03 -34.86 -19.55
C LYS A 407 20.73 -33.64 -20.17
N PHE A 408 21.01 -32.62 -19.36
CA PHE A 408 22.27 -31.88 -19.41
C PHE A 408 22.72 -31.50 -18.01
N SER A 409 23.99 -31.76 -17.72
CA SER A 409 24.60 -31.75 -16.40
C SER A 409 25.09 -30.35 -15.99
N THR A 410 24.79 -29.94 -14.76
CA THR A 410 25.59 -28.99 -13.95
C THR A 410 25.41 -29.32 -12.46
N PRO A 411 26.41 -29.02 -11.60
CA PRO A 411 26.74 -29.85 -10.44
C PRO A 411 25.76 -29.71 -9.26
N GLN A 412 25.57 -30.81 -8.55
CA GLN A 412 24.89 -30.88 -7.25
C GLN A 412 25.46 -29.83 -6.28
N SER A 413 24.65 -28.81 -5.95
CA SER A 413 24.82 -28.10 -4.70
C SER A 413 24.34 -29.02 -3.57
N THR A 414 25.25 -29.36 -2.68
CA THR A 414 24.94 -29.92 -1.35
C THR A 414 23.80 -29.15 -0.67
N PRO A 415 22.87 -29.80 0.07
CA PRO A 415 21.85 -29.07 0.82
C PRO A 415 22.53 -28.12 1.81
N ARG A 416 22.21 -26.83 1.72
CA ARG A 416 22.68 -25.82 2.66
C ARG A 416 22.05 -26.13 4.04
N PRO A 417 22.81 -26.09 5.16
CA PRO A 417 22.26 -26.41 6.47
C PRO A 417 21.11 -25.46 6.82
N PRO A 418 20.12 -25.91 7.62
CA PRO A 418 19.00 -25.07 8.05
C PRO A 418 19.52 -23.90 8.90
N GLU A 419 19.15 -22.68 8.52
CA GLU A 419 19.67 -21.45 9.14
C GLU A 419 18.73 -20.97 10.26
N VAL A 420 19.25 -20.77 11.49
CA VAL A 420 18.49 -20.23 12.63
C VAL A 420 17.98 -18.82 12.34
N SER A 421 18.74 -18.02 11.58
CA SER A 421 18.32 -16.69 11.12
C SER A 421 17.01 -16.74 10.32
N SER A 422 16.84 -17.77 9.47
CA SER A 422 15.62 -17.99 8.68
C SER A 422 14.41 -18.31 9.57
N PHE A 423 14.62 -19.09 10.63
CA PHE A 423 13.58 -19.36 11.62
C PHE A 423 13.23 -18.10 12.44
N LEU A 424 14.22 -17.39 12.99
CA LEU A 424 13.97 -16.20 13.82
C LEU A 424 13.40 -15.00 13.04
N SER A 425 13.56 -14.97 11.71
CA SER A 425 12.92 -13.94 10.87
C SER A 425 11.45 -14.27 10.58
N PHE A 426 11.10 -15.55 10.48
CA PHE A 426 9.77 -16.03 10.13
C PHE A 426 9.48 -17.37 10.83
N PRO A 427 9.10 -17.34 12.13
CA PRO A 427 8.93 -18.54 12.94
C PRO A 427 7.82 -19.45 12.38
N SER A 428 8.13 -20.74 12.21
CA SER A 428 7.10 -21.77 11.96
C SER A 428 7.50 -23.10 12.61
N PRO A 429 6.53 -23.97 12.96
CA PRO A 429 6.82 -25.29 13.52
C PRO A 429 7.80 -26.10 12.67
N ASP A 430 7.59 -26.14 11.35
CA ASP A 430 8.46 -26.89 10.43
C ASP A 430 9.89 -26.37 10.40
N LYS A 431 10.07 -25.06 10.40
CA LYS A 431 11.41 -24.45 10.39
C LYS A 431 12.13 -24.72 11.69
N LEU A 432 11.43 -24.67 12.82
CA LEU A 432 12.00 -25.08 14.10
C LEU A 432 12.45 -26.54 13.99
N LEU A 433 11.54 -27.46 13.64
CA LEU A 433 11.85 -28.89 13.56
C LEU A 433 13.02 -29.21 12.62
N LYS A 434 13.11 -28.53 11.47
CA LYS A 434 14.20 -28.66 10.48
C LYS A 434 15.60 -28.35 11.06
N LEU A 435 15.72 -27.57 12.14
CA LEU A 435 17.01 -27.35 12.84
C LEU A 435 17.58 -28.63 13.49
N GLY A 436 16.76 -29.68 13.62
CA GLY A 436 17.20 -30.99 14.08
C GLY A 436 17.55 -31.04 15.57
N PRO A 437 18.15 -32.14 16.05
CA PRO A 437 18.39 -32.38 17.48
C PRO A 437 19.40 -31.42 18.12
N THR A 438 20.16 -30.65 17.34
CA THR A 438 21.10 -29.65 17.83
C THR A 438 20.52 -28.22 17.88
N ARG A 439 19.19 -28.08 17.71
CA ARG A 439 18.47 -26.79 17.65
C ARG A 439 18.86 -25.82 18.76
N ALA A 440 18.84 -26.25 20.01
CA ALA A 440 19.11 -25.40 21.17
C ALA A 440 20.53 -24.82 21.09
N LEU A 441 21.52 -25.66 20.79
CA LEU A 441 22.91 -25.26 20.62
C LEU A 441 23.12 -24.31 19.44
N LEU A 442 22.41 -24.51 18.32
CA LEU A 442 22.46 -23.62 17.16
C LEU A 442 21.88 -22.24 17.48
N ILE A 443 20.74 -22.20 18.19
CA ILE A 443 20.09 -20.97 18.66
C ILE A 443 21.01 -20.23 19.63
N GLU A 444 21.57 -20.94 20.62
CA GLU A 444 22.53 -20.40 21.57
C GLU A 444 23.75 -19.77 20.89
N GLN A 445 24.24 -20.34 19.79
CA GLN A 445 25.40 -19.81 19.07
C GLN A 445 25.10 -18.56 18.24
N GLN A 446 23.87 -18.40 17.77
CA GLN A 446 23.49 -17.31 16.86
C GLN A 446 22.79 -16.14 17.55
N VAL A 447 22.15 -16.39 18.70
CA VAL A 447 21.54 -15.33 19.51
C VAL A 447 22.58 -14.74 20.45
N ASP A 448 22.76 -13.43 20.39
CA ASP A 448 23.59 -12.70 21.33
C ASP A 448 22.88 -12.58 22.69
N VAL A 449 23.11 -13.57 23.55
CA VAL A 449 22.54 -13.61 24.91
C VAL A 449 23.16 -12.60 25.87
N SER A 450 24.10 -11.76 25.44
CA SER A 450 24.58 -10.64 26.28
C SER A 450 23.61 -9.46 26.24
N ASP A 451 22.79 -9.39 25.19
CA ASP A 451 21.75 -8.39 24.97
C ASP A 451 20.39 -8.90 25.46
N ALA A 452 19.86 -8.25 26.49
CA ALA A 452 18.62 -8.65 27.14
C ALA A 452 17.40 -8.53 26.22
N THR A 453 17.36 -7.51 25.36
CA THR A 453 16.25 -7.28 24.43
C THR A 453 16.25 -8.32 23.32
N LYS A 454 17.41 -8.58 22.70
CA LYS A 454 17.53 -9.66 21.70
C LYS A 454 17.21 -11.03 22.27
N THR A 455 17.56 -11.27 23.53
CA THR A 455 17.21 -12.52 24.22
C THR A 455 15.69 -12.64 24.42
N ALA A 456 15.02 -11.56 24.80
CA ALA A 456 13.56 -11.51 24.95
C ALA A 456 12.84 -11.72 23.60
N GLU A 457 13.29 -11.06 22.54
CA GLU A 457 12.74 -11.26 21.18
C GLU A 457 12.91 -12.70 20.70
N ALA A 458 14.09 -13.29 20.87
CA ALA A 458 14.36 -14.67 20.48
C ALA A 458 13.48 -15.64 21.28
N PHE A 459 13.31 -15.41 22.59
CA PHE A 459 12.41 -16.19 23.43
C PHE A 459 10.97 -16.15 22.90
N LEU A 460 10.42 -14.96 22.62
CA LEU A 460 9.05 -14.81 22.12
C LEU A 460 8.89 -15.46 20.74
N LYS A 461 9.84 -15.27 19.83
CA LYS A 461 9.83 -15.92 18.50
C LYS A 461 9.83 -17.45 18.58
N ILE A 462 10.61 -18.04 19.49
CA ILE A 462 10.60 -19.49 19.71
C ILE A 462 9.28 -19.94 20.35
N ALA A 463 8.79 -19.19 21.34
CA ALA A 463 7.54 -19.50 22.03
C ALA A 463 6.29 -19.34 21.14
N SER A 464 6.36 -18.50 20.10
CA SER A 464 5.24 -18.23 19.18
C SER A 464 4.78 -19.47 18.40
N VAL A 465 5.67 -20.45 18.18
CA VAL A 465 5.35 -21.69 17.45
C VAL A 465 4.94 -22.84 18.38
N TYR A 466 4.74 -22.57 19.67
CA TYR A 466 4.27 -23.57 20.62
C TYR A 466 2.86 -24.06 20.26
N LYS A 467 2.69 -25.38 20.21
CA LYS A 467 1.42 -26.07 19.92
C LYS A 467 1.20 -27.14 20.99
N GLU A 468 0.16 -27.01 21.82
CA GLU A 468 -0.10 -27.89 22.96
C GLU A 468 -0.43 -29.34 22.53
N ASP A 469 -1.09 -29.46 21.38
CA ASP A 469 -1.53 -30.69 20.73
C ASP A 469 -0.41 -31.40 19.93
N ASN A 470 0.67 -30.71 19.58
CA ASN A 470 1.82 -31.29 18.89
C ASN A 470 3.01 -31.50 19.85
N THR A 471 3.15 -32.74 20.35
CA THR A 471 4.21 -33.10 21.31
C THR A 471 5.62 -32.89 20.77
N GLU A 472 5.85 -33.07 19.47
CA GLU A 472 7.18 -32.90 18.87
C GLU A 472 7.59 -31.43 18.85
N VAL A 473 6.70 -30.56 18.38
CA VAL A 473 6.90 -29.10 18.34
C VAL A 473 6.99 -28.53 19.75
N LYS A 474 6.10 -28.95 20.65
CA LYS A 474 6.14 -28.57 22.07
C LYS A 474 7.50 -28.86 22.69
N ASN A 475 8.01 -30.08 22.56
CA ASN A 475 9.32 -30.44 23.11
C ASN A 475 10.45 -29.65 22.45
N ALA A 476 10.38 -29.40 21.14
CA ALA A 476 11.37 -28.61 20.43
C ALA A 476 11.40 -27.15 20.90
N VAL A 477 10.25 -26.54 21.20
CA VAL A 477 10.15 -25.20 21.77
C VAL A 477 10.74 -25.16 23.16
N LEU A 478 10.30 -26.07 24.05
CA LEU A 478 10.75 -26.11 25.45
C LEU A 478 12.27 -26.30 25.57
N ASP A 479 12.84 -27.23 24.79
CA ASP A 479 14.29 -27.46 24.75
C ASP A 479 15.05 -26.21 24.24
N SER A 480 14.49 -25.52 23.24
CA SER A 480 15.13 -24.34 22.65
C SER A 480 15.10 -23.12 23.58
N ILE A 481 13.97 -22.85 24.24
CA ILE A 481 13.88 -21.76 25.22
C ILE A 481 14.70 -22.05 26.48
N ASP A 482 14.78 -23.32 26.91
CA ASP A 482 15.62 -23.71 28.04
C ASP A 482 17.10 -23.52 27.75
N GLY A 483 17.58 -23.92 26.56
CA GLY A 483 18.96 -23.67 26.14
C GLY A 483 19.30 -22.18 26.11
N LEU A 484 18.44 -21.39 25.46
CA LEU A 484 18.60 -19.94 25.32
C LEU A 484 18.67 -19.25 26.69
N LEU A 485 17.65 -19.43 27.54
CA LEU A 485 17.56 -18.72 28.81
C LEU A 485 18.52 -19.25 29.87
N ARG A 486 18.83 -20.56 29.88
CA ARG A 486 19.87 -21.10 30.76
C ARG A 486 21.21 -20.47 30.44
N LYS A 487 21.57 -20.35 29.16
CA LYS A 487 22.81 -19.67 28.76
C LYS A 487 22.81 -18.19 29.16
N ALA A 488 21.69 -17.49 28.97
CA ALA A 488 21.55 -16.09 29.36
C ALA A 488 21.70 -15.89 30.88
N PHE A 489 20.86 -16.52 31.70
CA PHE A 489 20.83 -16.33 33.15
C PHE A 489 22.03 -16.91 33.91
N THR A 490 22.78 -17.85 33.32
CA THR A 490 24.05 -18.32 33.90
C THR A 490 25.25 -17.45 33.49
N SER A 491 25.09 -16.52 32.54
CA SER A 491 26.13 -15.59 32.15
C SER A 491 26.27 -14.46 33.18
N SER A 492 27.50 -14.21 33.66
CA SER A 492 27.76 -13.20 34.69
C SER A 492 27.54 -11.75 34.22
N SER A 493 27.47 -11.52 32.91
CA SER A 493 27.21 -10.19 32.33
C SER A 493 25.74 -9.94 32.00
N PHE A 494 24.87 -10.96 32.13
CA PHE A 494 23.48 -10.84 31.72
C PHE A 494 22.65 -10.07 32.76
N GLN A 495 21.91 -9.07 32.28
CA GLN A 495 21.07 -8.24 33.12
C GLN A 495 19.65 -8.80 33.16
N GLY A 496 19.38 -9.70 34.11
CA GLY A 496 18.08 -10.37 34.23
C GLY A 496 16.88 -9.41 34.42
N TYR A 497 17.07 -8.28 35.11
CA TYR A 497 16.04 -7.25 35.24
C TYR A 497 15.74 -6.55 33.91
N SER A 498 16.76 -6.30 33.09
CA SER A 498 16.59 -5.72 31.76
C SER A 498 15.84 -6.70 30.86
N PHE A 499 16.10 -8.01 30.97
CA PHE A 499 15.34 -9.03 30.22
C PHE A 499 13.86 -9.03 30.59
N VAL A 500 13.54 -9.02 31.89
CA VAL A 500 12.14 -8.97 32.34
C VAL A 500 11.46 -7.69 31.87
N SER A 501 12.15 -6.55 31.92
CA SER A 501 11.62 -5.27 31.45
C SER A 501 11.35 -5.31 29.94
N SER A 502 12.32 -5.75 29.13
CA SER A 502 12.14 -5.91 27.68
C SER A 502 11.03 -6.90 27.35
N LEU A 503 10.89 -7.99 28.12
CA LEU A 503 9.81 -8.95 27.94
C LEU A 503 8.43 -8.34 28.24
N LEU A 504 8.29 -7.57 29.32
CA LEU A 504 7.05 -6.88 29.66
C LEU A 504 6.69 -5.82 28.61
N VAL A 505 7.68 -5.09 28.08
CA VAL A 505 7.50 -4.14 26.98
C VAL A 505 7.01 -4.86 25.72
N LEU A 506 7.71 -5.92 25.30
CA LEU A 506 7.34 -6.69 24.11
C LEU A 506 6.00 -7.39 24.24
N LEU A 507 5.56 -7.73 25.46
CA LEU A 507 4.21 -8.27 25.70
C LEU A 507 3.14 -7.18 25.84
N GLY A 508 3.48 -5.90 25.71
CA GLY A 508 2.55 -4.77 25.85
C GLY A 508 2.10 -4.48 27.28
N LEU A 509 2.78 -5.03 28.29
CA LEU A 509 2.40 -4.90 29.71
C LEU A 509 2.96 -3.63 30.37
N ILE A 510 4.02 -3.04 29.79
CA ILE A 510 4.58 -1.74 30.19
C ILE A 510 5.05 -0.96 28.96
N LYS A 511 5.07 0.38 29.04
CA LYS A 511 5.60 1.24 27.96
C LYS A 511 7.13 1.32 28.01
N SER A 512 7.76 1.46 26.85
CA SER A 512 9.21 1.73 26.70
C SER A 512 9.42 3.17 26.24
N GLU A 513 10.54 3.77 26.65
CA GLU A 513 10.99 5.08 26.15
C GLU A 513 11.38 4.98 24.66
N ASP A 514 11.96 3.85 24.24
CA ASP A 514 12.42 3.60 22.86
C ASP A 514 11.29 3.16 21.90
N LYS A 515 10.01 3.40 22.25
CA LYS A 515 8.79 3.07 21.47
C LYS A 515 8.78 1.66 20.85
N VAL A 516 9.33 0.69 21.56
CA VAL A 516 9.40 -0.71 21.10
C VAL A 516 7.98 -1.26 20.90
N LYS A 517 7.66 -1.63 19.65
CA LYS A 517 6.35 -2.20 19.29
C LYS A 517 6.12 -3.54 20.00
N PRO A 518 5.01 -3.73 20.74
CA PRO A 518 4.64 -5.02 21.29
C PRO A 518 4.48 -6.08 20.20
N VAL A 519 4.75 -7.34 20.54
CA VAL A 519 4.45 -8.48 19.67
C VAL A 519 2.99 -8.89 19.82
N ILE A 520 2.42 -9.48 18.76
CA ILE A 520 1.11 -10.14 18.86
C ILE A 520 1.24 -11.30 19.86
N VAL A 521 0.54 -11.20 20.99
CA VAL A 521 0.61 -12.19 22.06
C VAL A 521 -0.21 -13.42 21.66
N VAL A 522 0.47 -14.56 21.50
CA VAL A 522 -0.17 -15.86 21.26
C VAL A 522 -0.14 -16.74 22.51
N PRO A 523 -1.06 -17.71 22.67
CA PRO A 523 -1.11 -18.59 23.84
C PRO A 523 0.23 -19.28 24.16
N GLY A 524 1.03 -19.57 23.12
CA GLY A 524 2.36 -20.14 23.25
C GLY A 524 3.34 -19.34 24.12
N HIS A 525 3.25 -18.00 24.12
CA HIS A 525 4.10 -17.14 24.95
C HIS A 525 3.88 -17.40 26.44
N LEU A 526 2.61 -17.50 26.86
CA LEU A 526 2.25 -17.75 28.26
C LEU A 526 2.65 -19.16 28.68
N GLN A 527 2.42 -20.17 27.83
CA GLN A 527 2.80 -21.56 28.11
C GLN A 527 4.32 -21.73 28.24
N ALA A 528 5.08 -21.11 27.34
CA ALA A 528 6.54 -21.08 27.42
C ALA A 528 7.01 -20.36 28.69
N LEU A 529 6.38 -19.24 29.05
CA LEU A 529 6.73 -18.48 30.24
C LEU A 529 6.45 -19.28 31.52
N GLU A 530 5.28 -19.93 31.60
CA GLU A 530 4.89 -20.81 32.71
C GLU A 530 5.89 -21.98 32.90
N HIS A 531 6.47 -22.48 31.81
CA HIS A 531 7.53 -23.48 31.85
C HIS A 531 8.85 -22.92 32.40
N VAL A 532 9.35 -21.80 31.85
CA VAL A 532 10.70 -21.30 32.18
C VAL A 532 10.79 -20.73 33.60
N VAL A 533 9.72 -20.13 34.14
CA VAL A 533 9.72 -19.60 35.52
C VAL A 533 9.81 -20.70 36.59
N ARG A 534 9.55 -21.96 36.22
CA ARG A 534 9.68 -23.12 37.11
C ARG A 534 11.09 -23.73 37.07
N GLN A 535 11.95 -23.30 36.16
CA GLN A 535 13.28 -23.85 35.98
C GLN A 535 14.27 -23.30 37.00
N ASP A 536 15.31 -24.09 37.29
CA ASP A 536 16.32 -23.77 38.29
C ASP A 536 17.22 -22.58 37.93
N TYR A 537 17.35 -22.28 36.64
CA TYR A 537 18.14 -21.17 36.13
C TYR A 537 17.40 -19.82 36.17
N PHE A 538 16.07 -19.82 36.34
CA PHE A 538 15.28 -18.59 36.26
C PHE A 538 15.24 -17.90 37.64
N PRO A 539 15.60 -16.60 37.75
CA PRO A 539 15.66 -15.92 39.04
C PRO A 539 14.29 -15.81 39.72
N LYS A 540 14.20 -16.20 40.99
CA LYS A 540 12.93 -16.21 41.74
C LYS A 540 12.36 -14.80 41.94
N GLU A 541 13.23 -13.81 42.02
CA GLU A 541 12.86 -12.40 42.16
C GLU A 541 12.13 -11.91 40.90
N SER A 542 12.53 -12.40 39.72
CA SER A 542 11.89 -12.08 38.44
C SER A 542 10.51 -12.72 38.28
N VAL A 543 10.30 -13.89 38.87
CA VAL A 543 8.99 -14.58 38.86
C VAL A 543 7.92 -13.73 39.54
N ALA A 544 8.22 -13.15 40.72
CA ALA A 544 7.28 -12.31 41.44
C ALA A 544 6.87 -11.05 40.65
N VAL A 545 7.79 -10.48 39.85
CA VAL A 545 7.50 -9.35 38.97
C VAL A 545 6.58 -9.78 37.83
N LEU A 546 6.90 -10.87 37.14
CA LEU A 546 6.07 -11.39 36.04
C LEU A 546 4.66 -11.76 36.53
N GLU A 547 4.54 -12.40 37.70
CA GLU A 547 3.25 -12.72 38.32
C GLU A 547 2.41 -11.46 38.60
N ALA A 548 3.04 -10.35 39.03
CA ALA A 548 2.33 -9.11 39.32
C ALA A 548 1.71 -8.45 38.06
N PHE A 549 2.35 -8.62 36.90
CA PHE A 549 1.87 -8.06 35.64
C PHE A 549 0.95 -9.00 34.87
N MET A 550 1.14 -10.31 34.96
CA MET A 550 0.35 -11.30 34.22
C MET A 550 -0.88 -11.83 35.00
N SER A 551 -1.07 -11.42 36.24
CA SER A 551 -2.29 -11.71 37.03
C SER A 551 -3.38 -10.64 36.91
N ARG A 552 -3.12 -9.60 36.10
CA ARG A 552 -4.08 -8.59 35.65
C ARG A 552 -4.53 -8.94 34.25
#